data_AF-A0A397FS37-F1
#
_entry.id   AF-A0A397FS37-F1
#
_cell.length_a   1.000
_cell.length_b   1.000
_cell.length_c   1.000
_cell.angle_alpha   90.00
_cell.angle_beta   90.00
_cell.angle_gamma   90.00
#
_symmetry.space_group_name_H-M   'P 1'
#
loop_
_entity.id
_entity.type
_entity.pdbx_description
1 polymer ?
#
loop_
_entity_poly.entity_id
_entity_poly.type
_entity_poly.pdbx_seq_one_letter_code
_entity_poly.pdbx_strand_id
1 'polypeptide(L)'
;MRVLPLNGRLFPLCAREYVKNKYMTKIEVKLPKKLEDHLDYLAIVSKRPKEFIVREALIRYLEDAEDIAKVFEREKKKGDKTYTTEELLQHLNLKEVSV
;
A
#
# COMPACT_ATOMS: atom_id res chain seq x y z
N MET A 1 10.16 17.94 -1.07
CA MET A 1 9.02 17.56 -0.21
C MET A 1 8.08 18.74 -0.08
N ARG A 2 6.84 18.67 -0.61
CA ARG A 2 5.86 19.76 -0.46
C ARG A 2 5.01 19.50 0.78
N VAL A 3 5.22 20.33 1.80
CA VAL A 3 4.41 20.42 3.01
C VAL A 3 3.43 21.58 2.82
N LEU A 4 2.14 21.38 3.10
CA LEU A 4 1.17 22.47 3.16
C LEU A 4 0.86 22.77 4.63
N PRO A 5 0.92 24.05 5.05
CA PRO A 5 0.63 24.42 6.41
C PRO A 5 -0.88 24.43 6.61
N LEU A 6 -1.37 23.54 7.46
CA LEU A 6 -2.65 23.76 8.15
C LEU A 6 -2.35 23.68 9.65
N ASN A 7 -2.56 24.80 10.35
CA ASN A 7 -2.51 24.93 11.81
C ASN A 7 -1.21 24.41 12.48
N GLY A 8 -0.05 24.77 11.94
CA GLY A 8 1.24 24.60 12.62
C GLY A 8 1.65 23.16 12.92
N ARG A 9 1.02 22.16 12.31
CA ARG A 9 1.38 20.75 12.46
C ARG A 9 1.76 20.16 11.11
N LEU A 10 2.99 19.68 11.04
CA LEU A 10 3.50 18.89 9.91
C LEU A 10 2.78 17.55 9.91
N PHE A 11 1.83 17.37 8.98
CA PHE A 11 1.23 16.07 8.73
C PHE A 11 1.88 15.44 7.49
N PRO A 12 2.34 14.17 7.57
CA PRO A 12 2.82 13.47 6.39
C PRO A 12 1.68 13.32 5.36
N LEU A 13 2.04 13.32 4.07
CA LEU A 13 1.13 13.25 2.91
C LEU A 13 0.17 12.04 2.89
N CYS A 14 0.33 11.08 3.81
CA CYS A 14 -0.66 10.04 4.08
C CYS A 14 -1.99 10.59 4.63
N ALA A 15 -2.05 11.86 5.06
CA ALA A 15 -3.26 12.50 5.56
C ALA A 15 -4.15 13.11 4.44
N ARG A 16 -4.02 12.64 3.19
CA ARG A 16 -4.81 13.16 2.08
C ARG A 16 -6.09 12.35 1.93
N GLU A 17 -7.17 12.97 2.38
CA GLU A 17 -8.57 12.64 2.07
C GLU A 17 -9.13 11.36 2.72
N TYR A 18 -9.40 11.43 4.03
CA TYR A 18 -10.50 10.65 4.60
C TYR A 18 -11.83 11.19 4.05
N VAL A 19 -12.20 10.72 2.87
CA VAL A 19 -13.46 11.04 2.20
C VAL A 19 -14.63 10.67 3.11
N LYS A 20 -15.56 11.62 3.25
CA LYS A 20 -16.86 11.56 3.95
C LYS A 20 -17.48 10.16 3.92
N ASN A 21 -17.50 9.45 5.04
CA ASN A 21 -18.09 8.11 5.08
C ASN A 21 -19.62 8.21 5.22
N LYS A 22 -20.33 7.68 4.22
CA LYS A 22 -21.81 7.65 4.14
C LYS A 22 -22.42 6.47 4.91
N TYR A 23 -21.60 5.48 5.33
CA TYR A 23 -22.07 4.25 6.01
C TYR A 23 -21.08 3.80 7.09
N MET A 24 -21.60 3.20 8.17
CA MET A 24 -20.82 2.65 9.29
C MET A 24 -20.97 1.13 9.29
N THR A 25 -19.86 0.42 9.05
CA THR A 25 -19.81 -1.06 9.05
C THR A 25 -18.99 -1.53 10.25
N LYS A 26 -19.53 -2.49 11.02
CA LYS A 26 -18.83 -3.14 12.14
C LYS A 26 -18.21 -4.46 11.68
N ILE A 27 -16.95 -4.69 11.99
CA ILE A 27 -16.22 -5.91 11.65
C ILE A 27 -15.73 -6.53 12.96
N GLU A 28 -16.02 -7.81 13.18
CA GLU A 28 -15.50 -8.58 14.31
C GLU A 28 -14.62 -9.71 13.77
N VAL A 29 -13.37 -9.78 14.25
CA VAL A 29 -12.37 -10.75 13.78
C VAL A 29 -11.66 -11.35 14.99
N LYS A 30 -11.42 -12.66 14.96
CA LYS A 30 -10.59 -13.35 15.95
C LYS A 30 -9.13 -13.23 15.55
N LEU A 31 -8.30 -12.67 16.42
CA LEU A 31 -6.87 -12.49 16.18
C LEU A 31 -6.05 -13.37 17.13
N PRO A 32 -4.86 -13.86 16.71
CA PRO A 32 -3.93 -14.51 17.61
C PRO A 32 -3.37 -13.49 18.61
N LYS A 33 -3.08 -13.93 19.84
CA LYS A 33 -2.61 -13.06 20.94
C LYS A 33 -1.42 -12.19 20.56
N LYS A 34 -0.45 -12.75 19.83
CA LYS A 34 0.74 -12.01 19.34
C LYS A 34 0.36 -10.77 18.51
N LEU A 35 -0.68 -10.86 17.69
CA LEU A 35 -1.11 -9.75 16.84
C LEU A 35 -1.89 -8.71 17.65
N GLU A 36 -2.64 -9.14 18.66
CA GLU A 36 -3.29 -8.24 19.62
C GLU A 36 -2.25 -7.42 20.38
N ASP A 37 -1.21 -8.06 20.92
CA ASP A 37 -0.10 -7.39 21.61
C ASP A 37 0.59 -6.36 20.69
N HIS A 38 0.78 -6.68 19.42
CA HIS A 38 1.32 -5.76 18.42
C HIS A 38 0.39 -4.56 18.18
N LEU A 39 -0.93 -4.78 18.08
CA LEU A 39 -1.91 -3.71 17.91
C LEU A 39 -1.95 -2.78 19.15
N ASP A 40 -1.83 -3.33 20.35
CA ASP A 40 -1.71 -2.56 21.59
C ASP A 40 -0.47 -1.67 21.59
N TYR A 41 0.68 -2.25 21.25
CA TYR A 41 1.93 -1.49 21.13
C TYR A 41 1.80 -0.34 20.11
N LEU A 42 1.25 -0.62 18.92
CA LEU A 42 1.08 0.38 17.88
C LEU A 42 0.09 1.47 18.30
N ALA A 43 -0.98 1.13 19.01
CA ALA A 43 -1.94 2.10 19.53
C ALA A 43 -1.28 3.07 20.52
N ILE A 44 -0.44 2.56 21.42
CA ILE A 44 0.32 3.35 22.40
C ILE A 44 1.31 4.29 21.68
N VAL A 45 2.13 3.76 20.78
CA VAL A 45 3.19 4.53 20.10
C VAL A 45 2.61 5.59 19.15
N SER A 46 1.58 5.22 18.38
CA SER A 46 0.97 6.12 17.40
C SER A 46 -0.02 7.11 18.03
N LYS A 47 -0.45 6.88 19.28
CA LYS A 47 -1.54 7.60 19.95
C LYS A 47 -2.84 7.59 19.14
N ARG A 48 -3.11 6.46 18.46
CA ARG A 48 -4.32 6.22 17.66
C ARG A 48 -5.06 5.00 18.20
N PRO A 49 -6.40 4.97 18.08
CA PRO A 49 -7.17 3.80 18.49
C PRO A 49 -6.88 2.60 17.58
N LYS A 50 -7.06 1.38 18.10
CA LYS A 50 -6.80 0.14 17.35
C LYS A 50 -7.61 0.08 16.05
N GLU A 51 -8.84 0.55 16.08
CA GLU A 51 -9.76 0.59 14.95
C GLU A 51 -9.22 1.44 13.79
N PHE A 52 -8.53 2.54 14.09
CA PHE A 52 -7.88 3.35 13.08
C PHE A 52 -6.74 2.57 12.41
N ILE A 53 -5.90 1.91 13.21
CA ILE A 53 -4.76 1.14 12.71
C ILE A 53 -5.23 -0.04 11.85
N VAL A 54 -6.25 -0.77 12.32
CA VAL A 54 -6.85 -1.90 11.57
C VAL A 54 -7.44 -1.41 10.25
N ARG A 55 -8.15 -0.28 10.26
CA ARG A 55 -8.73 0.30 9.05
C ARG A 55 -7.65 0.69 8.04
N GLU A 56 -6.59 1.38 8.47
CA GLU A 56 -5.47 1.75 7.60
C GLU A 56 -4.74 0.53 7.05
N ALA A 57 -4.53 -0.50 7.88
CA ALA A 57 -3.90 -1.73 7.44
C ALA A 57 -4.74 -2.45 6.38
N LEU A 58 -6.06 -2.48 6.54
CA LEU A 58 -6.98 -3.09 5.56
C LEU A 58 -6.97 -2.33 4.23
N ILE A 59 -7.04 -0.99 4.27
CA ILE A 59 -7.00 -0.16 3.05
C ILE A 59 -5.73 -0.46 2.26
N ARG A 60 -4.56 -0.37 2.91
CA ARG A 60 -3.27 -0.61 2.27
C ARG A 60 -3.14 -2.03 1.72
N TYR A 61 -3.58 -3.02 2.49
CA TYR A 61 -3.55 -4.42 2.04
C TYR A 61 -4.41 -4.63 0.79
N LEU A 62 -5.60 -4.01 0.73
CA LEU A 62 -6.48 -4.11 -0.43
C LEU A 62 -5.89 -3.39 -1.65
N GLU A 63 -5.33 -2.20 -1.48
CA GLU A 63 -4.64 -1.47 -2.55
C GLU A 63 -3.49 -2.31 -3.14
N ASP A 64 -2.62 -2.87 -2.29
CA ASP A 64 -1.52 -3.72 -2.71
C ASP A 64 -2.02 -5.00 -3.42
N ALA A 65 -3.06 -5.64 -2.87
CA ALA A 65 -3.64 -6.85 -3.45
C ALA A 65 -4.28 -6.59 -4.82
N GLU A 66 -4.96 -5.45 -5.00
CA GLU A 66 -5.54 -5.05 -6.27
C GLU A 66 -4.46 -4.82 -7.33
N ASP A 67 -3.35 -4.19 -6.96
CA ASP A 67 -2.26 -3.94 -7.90
C ASP A 67 -1.58 -5.24 -8.35
N ILE A 68 -1.37 -6.18 -7.43
CA ILE A 68 -0.90 -7.53 -7.76
C ILE A 68 -1.88 -8.24 -8.70
N ALA A 69 -3.18 -8.19 -8.40
CA ALA A 69 -4.20 -8.82 -9.23
C ALA A 69 -4.21 -8.25 -10.66
N LYS A 70 -4.08 -6.93 -10.83
CA LYS A 70 -3.98 -6.28 -12.14
C LYS A 70 -2.76 -6.75 -12.93
N VAL A 71 -1.62 -6.97 -12.27
CA VAL A 71 -0.42 -7.52 -12.92
C VAL A 71 -0.69 -8.92 -13.44
N PHE A 72 -1.25 -9.81 -12.61
CA PHE A 72 -1.60 -11.17 -13.05
C PHE A 72 -2.63 -11.18 -14.19
N GLU A 73 -3.62 -10.29 -14.16
CA GLU A 73 -4.53 -10.14 -15.30
C GLU A 73 -3.83 -9.71 -16.57
N ARG A 74 -2.87 -8.77 -16.48
CA ARG A 74 -2.07 -8.31 -17.63
C ARG A 74 -1.20 -9.44 -18.16
N GLU A 75 -0.57 -10.23 -17.30
CA GLU A 75 0.22 -11.41 -17.72
C GLU A 75 -0.65 -12.43 -18.44
N LYS A 76 -1.79 -12.81 -17.86
CA LYS A 76 -2.76 -13.73 -18.49
C LYS A 76 -3.23 -13.24 -19.86
N LYS A 77 -3.45 -11.92 -20.01
CA LYS A 77 -3.89 -11.30 -21.28
C LYS A 77 -2.76 -11.13 -22.29
N LYS A 78 -1.51 -10.90 -21.84
CA LYS A 78 -0.36 -10.65 -22.73
C LYS A 78 0.20 -11.93 -23.34
N GLY A 79 -0.08 -13.10 -22.75
CA GLY A 79 0.34 -14.40 -23.25
C GLY A 79 1.86 -14.49 -23.42
N ASP A 80 2.58 -14.89 -22.37
CA ASP A 80 3.99 -15.32 -22.34
C ASP A 80 4.97 -14.62 -23.31
N LYS A 81 4.80 -13.32 -23.57
CA LYS A 81 5.83 -12.53 -24.28
C LYS A 81 6.90 -12.13 -23.28
N THR A 82 7.77 -13.09 -22.98
CA THR A 82 9.02 -12.87 -22.27
C THR A 82 10.10 -12.48 -23.27
N TYR A 83 10.80 -11.38 -22.98
CA TYR A 83 12.01 -10.98 -23.70
C TYR A 83 13.22 -11.38 -22.88
N THR A 84 14.26 -11.86 -23.54
CA THR A 84 15.59 -12.02 -22.92
C THR A 84 16.19 -10.64 -22.64
N THR A 85 17.17 -10.58 -21.74
CA THR A 85 17.85 -9.31 -21.37
C THR A 85 18.44 -8.62 -22.60
N GLU A 86 19.03 -9.40 -23.51
CA GLU A 86 19.63 -8.92 -24.77
C GLU A 86 18.57 -8.32 -25.71
N GLU A 87 17.43 -8.99 -25.89
CA GLU A 87 16.31 -8.52 -26.72
C GLU A 87 15.69 -7.24 -26.13
N LEU A 88 15.60 -7.13 -24.80
CA LEU A 88 15.11 -5.92 -24.12
C LEU A 88 16.04 -4.72 -24.33
N LEU A 89 17.35 -4.93 -24.25
CA LEU A 89 18.35 -3.87 -24.46
C LEU A 89 18.31 -3.34 -25.89
N GLN A 90 18.14 -4.23 -26.87
CA GLN A 90 17.95 -3.85 -28.28
C GLN A 90 16.63 -3.11 -28.48
N HIS A 91 15.53 -3.58 -27.90
CA HIS A 91 14.22 -2.91 -27.99
C HIS A 91 14.20 -1.51 -27.37
N LEU A 92 14.96 -1.31 -26.29
CA LEU A 92 15.02 -0.05 -25.54
C LEU A 92 16.17 0.86 -26.01
N ASN A 93 16.96 0.46 -27.00
CA ASN A 93 18.15 1.17 -27.48
C ASN A 93 19.16 1.51 -26.36
N LEU A 94 19.33 0.59 -25.40
CA LEU A 94 20.26 0.72 -24.29
C LEU A 94 21.53 -0.12 -24.57
N LYS A 95 22.69 0.37 -24.14
CA LYS A 95 23.97 -0.37 -24.19
C LYS A 95 24.28 -0.93 -22.81
N GLU A 96 24.85 -2.13 -22.76
CA GLU A 96 25.33 -2.71 -21.50
C GLU A 96 26.40 -1.81 -20.89
N VAL A 97 26.21 -1.48 -19.61
CA VAL A 97 27.20 -0.75 -18.83
C VAL A 97 28.11 -1.79 -18.19
N SER A 98 29.36 -1.89 -18.68
CA SER A 98 30.41 -2.66 -18.04
C SER A 98 30.79 -1.97 -16.73
N VAL A 99 30.52 -2.62 -15.59
CA VAL A 99 30.95 -2.20 -14.24
C VAL A 99 32.32 -2.79 -13.94
#